data_AF-A0A2X4TJW2-F1
#
_entry.id   AF-A0A2X4TJW2-F1
#
_cell.length_a   1.000
_cell.length_b   1.000
_cell.length_c   1.000
_cell.angle_alpha   90.00
_cell.angle_beta   90.00
_cell.angle_gamma   90.00
#
_symmetry.space_group_name_H-M   'P 1'
#
loop_
_entity.id
_entity.type
_entity.pdbx_description
1 polymer ?
#
loop_
_entity_poly.entity_id
_entity_poly.type
_entity_poly.pdbx_seq_one_letter_code
_entity_poly.pdbx_strand_id
1 'polypeptide(L)'
;MPYPARIGLSCQLAQVNERVEWLGLGPHENYPDRLSSACFDRWKLPLDAMYTPYVFPTENGLRCGTRQLRYGAHQWSGDFQFNISRYSQRQLMETSHRHLLQAEAGVWLNIDGYHMGVGGDDSWSPSVSPEFQLSARHYHYQIAWK
;
A
#
# COMPACT_ATOMS: atom_id res chain seq x y z
N MET A 1 1.39 -24.22 4.15
CA MET A 1 1.21 -23.12 3.18
C MET A 1 2.13 -21.99 3.63
N PRO A 2 2.87 -21.32 2.73
CA PRO A 2 3.65 -20.14 3.11
C PRO A 2 2.73 -19.04 3.67
N TYR A 3 3.25 -18.17 4.54
CA TYR A 3 2.50 -17.04 5.05
C TYR A 3 2.19 -16.06 3.91
N PRO A 4 0.98 -15.47 3.86
CA PRO A 4 0.60 -14.55 2.79
C PRO A 4 1.37 -13.23 2.90
N ALA A 5 1.61 -12.57 1.76
CA ALA A 5 2.23 -11.25 1.72
C ALA A 5 1.31 -10.14 2.24
N ARG A 6 -0.01 -10.30 2.10
CA ARG A 6 -1.03 -9.37 2.59
C ARG A 6 -2.39 -10.04 2.78
N ILE A 7 -3.23 -9.43 3.60
CA ILE A 7 -4.64 -9.78 3.79
C ILE A 7 -5.46 -8.48 3.72
N GLY A 8 -6.23 -8.34 2.64
CA GLY A 8 -6.93 -7.09 2.32
C GLY A 8 -7.89 -7.21 1.15
N LEU A 9 -8.35 -6.04 0.69
CA LEU A 9 -9.21 -5.85 -0.48
C LEU A 9 -8.47 -5.04 -1.54
N SER A 10 -8.73 -5.36 -2.80
CA SER A 10 -8.25 -4.58 -3.94
C SER A 10 -9.42 -4.25 -4.84
N CYS A 11 -9.46 -3.02 -5.34
CA CYS A 11 -10.43 -2.61 -6.36
C CYS A 11 -9.85 -1.54 -7.29
N GLN A 12 -10.46 -1.43 -8.46
CA GLN A 12 -10.17 -0.37 -9.41
C GLN A 12 -11.30 0.66 -9.34
N LEU A 13 -10.98 1.86 -8.85
CA LEU A 13 -11.89 3.00 -8.82
C LEU A 13 -11.93 3.64 -10.21
N ALA A 14 -13.13 3.98 -10.70
CA ALA A 14 -13.28 4.54 -12.05
C ALA A 14 -12.72 5.96 -12.19
N GLN A 15 -12.81 6.78 -11.13
CA GLN A 15 -12.43 8.19 -11.17
C GLN A 15 -10.97 8.41 -10.79
N VAL A 16 -10.27 9.22 -11.59
CA VAL A 16 -8.93 9.72 -11.27
C VAL A 16 -9.07 11.12 -10.70
N ASN A 17 -8.74 11.28 -9.42
CA ASN A 17 -8.65 12.54 -8.71
C ASN A 17 -7.18 12.93 -8.46
N GLU A 18 -6.89 14.22 -8.40
CA GLU A 18 -5.51 14.72 -8.29
C GLU A 18 -4.86 14.50 -6.93
N ARG A 19 -5.65 14.47 -5.86
CA ARG A 19 -5.16 14.51 -4.47
C ARG A 19 -5.62 13.29 -3.69
N VAL A 20 -4.72 12.78 -2.85
CA VAL A 20 -4.99 11.76 -1.84
C VAL A 20 -4.81 12.40 -0.47
N GLU A 21 -5.82 12.25 0.39
CA GLU A 21 -5.80 12.76 1.76
C GLU A 21 -5.93 11.58 2.72
N TRP A 22 -5.08 11.51 3.74
CA TRP A 22 -5.20 10.47 4.77
C TRP A 22 -4.80 10.96 6.14
N LEU A 23 -5.32 10.30 7.17
CA LEU A 23 -4.90 10.43 8.56
C LEU A 23 -4.18 9.13 8.95
N GLY A 24 -2.87 9.17 9.11
CA GLY A 24 -2.05 7.97 9.30
C GLY A 24 -0.56 8.26 9.24
N LEU A 25 0.25 7.21 9.11
CA LEU A 25 1.69 7.35 8.97
C LEU A 25 2.08 7.90 7.59
N GLY A 26 3.01 8.86 7.57
CA GLY A 26 3.48 9.50 6.35
C GLY A 26 4.61 10.51 6.61
N PRO A 27 4.93 11.37 5.61
CA PRO A 27 4.27 11.48 4.31
C PRO A 27 4.72 10.42 3.30
N HIS A 28 5.91 9.85 3.49
CA HIS A 28 6.56 8.91 2.58
C HIS A 28 6.14 7.45 2.81
N GLU A 29 6.54 6.59 1.88
CA GLU A 29 6.28 5.16 1.91
C GLU A 29 6.83 4.48 3.15
N ASN A 30 5.98 3.67 3.77
CA ASN A 30 6.31 2.95 4.98
C ASN A 30 5.62 1.58 5.01
N TYR A 31 6.33 0.60 5.57
CA TYR A 31 5.94 -0.80 5.71
C TYR A 31 6.09 -1.23 7.18
N PRO A 32 5.49 -2.35 7.63
CA PRO A 32 5.50 -2.76 9.04
C PRO A 32 6.87 -2.76 9.73
N ASP A 33 7.90 -3.22 9.02
CA ASP A 33 9.29 -3.29 9.45
C ASP A 33 10.12 -2.04 9.06
N ARG A 34 9.51 -1.06 8.39
CA ARG A 34 10.15 0.17 7.91
C ARG A 34 9.20 1.37 8.01
N LEU A 35 8.77 1.71 9.23
CA LEU A 35 7.82 2.80 9.50
C LEU A 35 8.24 3.79 10.60
N SER A 36 9.38 3.57 11.27
CA SER A 36 9.80 4.38 12.42
C SER A 36 10.08 5.85 12.11
N SER A 37 10.40 6.18 10.86
CA SER A 37 10.59 7.57 10.40
C SER A 37 9.29 8.27 9.99
N ALA A 38 8.19 7.52 9.86
CA ALA A 38 6.90 8.08 9.46
C ALA A 38 6.17 8.67 10.67
N CYS A 39 5.60 9.86 10.52
CA CYS A 39 4.83 10.52 11.56
C CYS A 39 3.33 10.30 11.35
N PHE A 40 2.60 10.14 12.44
CA PHE A 40 1.15 10.08 12.40
C PHE A 40 0.57 11.50 12.33
N ASP A 41 -0.01 11.86 11.19
CA ASP A 41 -0.64 13.16 10.99
C ASP A 41 -1.67 13.09 9.85
N ARG A 42 -2.28 14.23 9.53
CA ARG A 42 -3.13 14.41 8.35
C ARG A 42 -2.28 14.88 7.18
N TRP A 43 -2.16 14.01 6.17
CA TRP A 43 -1.37 14.25 4.97
C TRP A 43 -2.27 14.51 3.77
N LYS A 44 -1.75 15.30 2.82
CA LYS A 44 -2.39 15.57 1.53
C LYS A 44 -1.34 15.67 0.43
N LEU A 45 -1.30 14.69 -0.46
CA LEU A 45 -0.33 14.61 -1.56
C LEU A 45 -1.02 14.48 -2.91
N PRO A 46 -0.35 14.85 -4.02
CA PRO A 46 -0.81 14.47 -5.35
C PRO A 46 -0.78 12.95 -5.52
N LEU A 47 -1.68 12.40 -6.35
CA LEU A 47 -1.76 10.96 -6.63
C LEU A 47 -0.40 10.38 -7.07
N ASP A 48 0.34 11.11 -7.90
CA ASP A 48 1.64 10.65 -8.41
C ASP A 48 2.70 10.48 -7.31
N ALA A 49 2.58 11.22 -6.20
CA ALA A 49 3.48 11.08 -5.04
C ALA A 49 3.14 9.87 -4.16
N MET A 50 2.03 9.18 -4.42
CA MET A 50 1.69 7.92 -3.74
C MET A 50 2.36 6.71 -4.38
N TYR A 51 2.97 6.87 -5.57
CA TYR A 51 3.76 5.86 -6.26
C TYR A 51 5.26 6.08 -6.03
N THR A 52 6.00 5.02 -5.72
CA THR A 52 7.46 5.05 -5.61
C THR A 52 8.09 4.49 -6.90
N PRO A 53 8.83 5.28 -7.69
CA PRO A 53 9.28 4.89 -9.02
C PRO A 53 10.55 4.02 -8.99
N TYR A 54 10.49 2.86 -8.32
CA TYR A 54 11.56 1.86 -8.37
C TYR A 54 11.84 1.44 -9.82
N VAL A 55 13.12 1.29 -10.19
CA VAL A 55 13.52 0.98 -11.57
C VAL A 55 12.93 -0.36 -12.02
N PHE A 56 13.04 -1.38 -11.16
CA PHE A 56 12.36 -2.66 -11.28
C PHE A 56 11.04 -2.58 -10.49
N PRO A 57 9.88 -2.55 -11.18
CA PRO A 57 8.58 -2.39 -10.53
C PRO A 57 8.26 -3.54 -9.56
N THR A 58 7.74 -3.19 -8.40
CA THR A 58 7.26 -4.10 -7.35
C THR A 58 6.11 -3.45 -6.59
N GLU A 59 5.52 -4.15 -5.61
CA GLU A 59 4.64 -3.54 -4.62
C GLU A 59 5.30 -2.31 -3.99
N ASN A 60 4.61 -1.17 -4.00
CA ASN A 60 5.14 0.10 -3.53
C ASN A 60 4.00 1.05 -3.11
N GLY A 61 4.36 2.14 -2.46
CA GLY A 61 3.45 3.23 -2.10
C GLY A 61 2.67 3.02 -0.81
N LEU A 62 2.91 1.93 -0.06
CA LEU A 62 2.16 1.63 1.15
C LEU A 62 2.27 2.76 2.20
N ARG A 63 1.16 3.02 2.89
CA ARG A 63 1.07 3.85 4.09
C ARG A 63 0.41 3.03 5.19
N CYS A 64 1.13 2.84 6.28
CA CYS A 64 0.68 2.05 7.41
C CYS A 64 -0.16 2.85 8.42
N GLY A 65 -0.88 2.12 9.28
CA GLY A 65 -1.59 2.69 10.44
C GLY A 65 -2.57 3.81 10.08
N THR A 66 -3.24 3.70 8.94
CA THR A 66 -4.18 4.70 8.45
C THR A 66 -5.53 4.53 9.11
N ARG A 67 -6.05 5.64 9.66
CA ARG A 67 -7.38 5.71 10.30
C ARG A 67 -8.47 6.23 9.37
N GLN A 68 -8.08 7.07 8.42
CA GLN A 68 -8.98 7.66 7.44
C GLN A 68 -8.24 7.85 6.11
N LEU A 69 -8.86 7.46 5.00
CA LEU A 69 -8.40 7.74 3.64
C LEU A 69 -9.54 8.43 2.88
N ARG A 70 -9.23 9.48 2.14
CA ARG A 70 -10.16 10.18 1.25
C ARG A 70 -9.57 10.28 -0.15
N TYR A 71 -10.38 9.93 -1.14
CA TYR A 71 -10.02 10.05 -2.54
C TYR A 71 -11.26 10.38 -3.39
N GLY A 72 -11.28 11.58 -3.97
CA GLY A 72 -12.48 12.10 -4.64
C GLY A 72 -13.67 12.17 -3.68
N ALA A 73 -14.80 11.58 -4.08
CA ALA A 73 -16.01 11.49 -3.27
C ALA A 73 -15.95 10.40 -2.19
N HIS A 74 -14.96 9.51 -2.23
CA HIS A 74 -14.90 8.35 -1.35
C HIS A 74 -14.16 8.64 -0.05
N GLN A 75 -14.65 8.05 1.04
CA GLN A 75 -13.95 8.00 2.31
C GLN A 75 -13.97 6.59 2.90
N TRP A 76 -12.79 6.09 3.26
CA TRP A 76 -12.62 4.87 4.05
C TRP A 76 -12.16 5.22 5.45
N SER A 77 -12.64 4.49 6.45
CA SER A 77 -12.23 4.65 7.85
C SER A 77 -12.10 3.28 8.53
N GLY A 78 -11.12 3.13 9.42
CA GLY A 78 -10.80 1.85 10.04
C GLY A 78 -9.40 1.85 10.67
N ASP A 79 -8.75 0.70 10.69
CA ASP A 79 -7.31 0.56 10.95
C ASP A 79 -6.74 -0.31 9.84
N PHE A 80 -6.02 0.31 8.91
CA PHE A 80 -5.56 -0.37 7.71
C PHE A 80 -4.26 0.22 7.17
N GLN A 81 -3.60 -0.57 6.35
CA GLN A 81 -2.55 -0.14 5.44
C GLN A 81 -3.19 0.13 4.07
N PHE A 82 -2.68 1.08 3.30
CA PHE A 82 -3.15 1.24 1.93
C PHE A 82 -2.03 1.68 0.98
N ASN A 83 -2.18 1.32 -0.29
CA ASN A 83 -1.51 2.00 -1.39
C ASN A 83 -2.56 2.41 -2.43
N ILE A 84 -2.26 3.43 -3.22
CA ILE A 84 -3.15 3.92 -4.27
C ILE A 84 -2.32 4.42 -5.44
N SER A 85 -2.57 3.90 -6.65
CA SER A 85 -1.78 4.27 -7.84
C SER A 85 -2.52 4.00 -9.14
N ARG A 86 -1.91 4.37 -10.27
CA ARG A 86 -2.42 4.09 -11.62
C ARG A 86 -2.02 2.69 -12.16
N TYR A 87 -1.37 1.86 -11.36
CA TYR A 87 -0.79 0.59 -11.79
C TYR A 87 -1.33 -0.56 -10.94
N SER A 88 -1.89 -1.59 -11.59
CA SER A 88 -2.32 -2.80 -10.90
C SER A 88 -1.14 -3.58 -10.35
N GLN A 89 -1.38 -4.39 -9.31
CA GLN A 89 -0.41 -5.36 -8.80
C GLN A 89 0.06 -6.33 -9.90
N ARG A 90 -0.84 -6.69 -10.81
CA ARG A 90 -0.54 -7.52 -11.97
C ARG A 90 0.45 -6.82 -12.91
N GLN A 91 0.19 -5.57 -13.27
CA GLN A 91 1.08 -4.83 -14.16
C GLN A 91 2.44 -4.60 -13.51
N LEU A 92 2.49 -4.27 -12.21
CA LEU A 92 3.75 -4.14 -11.48
C LEU A 92 4.56 -5.45 -11.50
N MET A 93 3.90 -6.60 -11.34
CA MET A 93 4.55 -7.91 -11.36
C MET A 93 5.03 -8.33 -12.76
N GLU A 94 4.27 -7.99 -13.81
CA GLU A 94 4.55 -8.40 -15.19
C GLU A 94 5.54 -7.44 -15.91
N THR A 95 5.79 -6.25 -15.35
CA THR A 95 6.61 -5.21 -16.00
C THR A 95 8.03 -5.17 -15.43
N SER A 96 9.04 -5.33 -16.29
CA SER A 96 10.44 -5.39 -15.86
C SER A 96 11.08 -4.03 -15.55
N HIS A 97 10.59 -2.94 -16.15
CA HIS A 97 11.17 -1.61 -16.00
C HIS A 97 10.09 -0.53 -15.91
N ARG A 98 10.26 0.42 -14.99
CA ARG A 98 9.25 1.46 -14.72
C ARG A 98 8.80 2.29 -15.93
N HIS A 99 9.66 2.47 -16.93
CA HIS A 99 9.32 3.26 -18.12
C HIS A 99 8.37 2.52 -19.09
N LEU A 100 8.17 1.22 -18.88
CA LEU A 100 7.22 0.39 -19.63
C LEU A 100 5.83 0.35 -18.97
N LEU A 101 5.71 0.86 -17.74
CA LEU A 101 4.42 0.96 -17.05
C LEU A 101 3.51 1.96 -17.77
N GLN A 102 2.27 1.55 -17.97
CA GLN A 102 1.21 2.37 -18.55
C GLN A 102 0.15 2.60 -17.48
N ALA A 103 -0.19 3.87 -17.27
CA ALA A 103 -1.27 4.22 -16.36
C ALA A 103 -2.57 3.59 -16.87
N GLU A 104 -3.21 2.77 -16.04
CA GLU A 104 -4.44 2.09 -16.39
C GLU A 104 -5.64 3.05 -16.33
N ALA A 105 -6.78 2.58 -16.84
CA ALA A 105 -8.05 3.27 -16.60
C ALA A 105 -8.31 3.36 -15.09
N GLY A 106 -8.80 4.51 -14.62
CA GLY A 106 -9.08 4.69 -13.20
C GLY A 106 -7.84 4.56 -12.30
N VAL A 107 -8.06 4.07 -11.09
CA VAL A 107 -7.05 4.03 -10.01
C VAL A 107 -7.17 2.72 -9.24
N TRP A 108 -6.04 2.06 -9.04
CA TRP A 108 -5.96 0.88 -8.18
C TRP A 108 -5.78 1.29 -6.73
N LEU A 109 -6.67 0.78 -5.89
CA LEU A 109 -6.64 0.95 -4.44
C LEU A 109 -6.53 -0.43 -3.79
N ASN A 110 -5.48 -0.61 -3.00
CA ASN A 110 -5.30 -1.76 -2.12
C ASN A 110 -5.47 -1.29 -0.68
N ILE A 111 -6.40 -1.89 0.07
CA ILE A 111 -6.62 -1.66 1.49
C ILE A 111 -6.38 -2.97 2.22
N ASP A 112 -5.32 -3.00 3.02
CA ASP A 112 -4.89 -4.18 3.75
C ASP A 112 -5.18 -4.01 5.24
N GLY A 113 -5.87 -4.99 5.85
CA GLY A 113 -5.88 -5.08 7.32
C GLY A 113 -4.48 -5.41 7.83
N TYR A 114 -3.77 -6.27 7.09
CA TYR A 114 -2.45 -6.77 7.45
C TYR A 114 -1.56 -6.88 6.20
N HIS A 115 -0.33 -6.40 6.32
CA HIS A 115 0.71 -6.51 5.29
C HIS A 115 1.95 -7.13 5.93
N MET A 116 2.64 -8.03 5.23
CA MET A 116 3.92 -8.59 5.66
C MET A 116 5.03 -7.51 5.59
N GLY A 117 6.06 -7.63 6.42
CA GLY A 117 7.28 -6.83 6.30
C GLY A 117 7.99 -7.04 4.95
N VAL A 118 8.84 -6.09 4.57
CA VAL A 118 9.59 -6.15 3.30
C VAL A 118 10.94 -6.86 3.42
N GLY A 119 11.51 -6.94 4.63
CA GLY A 119 12.83 -7.50 4.89
C GLY A 119 13.95 -6.60 4.37
N GLY A 120 15.13 -7.18 4.17
CA GLY A 120 16.27 -6.47 3.60
C GLY A 120 17.60 -6.63 4.35
N ASP A 121 17.70 -7.52 5.35
CA ASP A 121 19.00 -7.90 5.94
C ASP A 121 19.97 -8.37 4.85
N ASP A 122 19.44 -9.13 3.90
CA ASP A 122 20.00 -9.36 2.58
C ASP A 122 18.87 -9.50 1.52
N SER A 123 19.24 -9.61 0.25
CA SER A 123 18.31 -9.74 -0.89
C SER A 123 18.48 -11.04 -1.69
N TRP A 124 19.10 -12.07 -1.09
CA TRP A 124 19.32 -13.38 -1.73
C TRP A 124 18.87 -14.56 -0.87
N SER A 125 18.35 -14.30 0.33
CA SER A 125 17.71 -15.26 1.22
C SER A 125 16.46 -14.64 1.88
N PRO A 126 15.55 -15.43 2.47
CA PRO A 126 14.41 -14.89 3.21
C PRO A 126 14.87 -14.04 4.41
N SER A 127 14.57 -12.74 4.38
CA SER A 127 15.06 -11.76 5.36
C SER A 127 13.95 -11.00 6.10
N VAL A 128 12.69 -11.44 6.00
CA VAL A 128 11.60 -10.86 6.82
C VAL A 128 11.59 -11.54 8.19
N SER A 129 11.84 -10.75 9.23
CA SER A 129 11.83 -11.22 10.61
C SER A 129 10.46 -11.82 11.00
N PRO A 130 10.41 -12.90 11.82
CA PRO A 130 9.17 -13.62 12.13
C PRO A 130 8.01 -12.76 12.66
N GLU A 131 8.29 -11.70 13.41
CA GLU A 131 7.29 -10.77 13.95
C GLU A 131 6.58 -9.93 12.88
N PHE A 132 7.15 -9.83 11.68
CA PHE A 132 6.54 -9.15 10.53
C PHE A 132 5.96 -10.12 9.50
N GLN A 133 6.00 -11.43 9.77
CA GLN A 133 5.32 -12.45 8.96
C GLN A 133 3.87 -12.60 9.38
N LEU A 134 2.99 -12.83 8.41
CA LEU A 134 1.57 -13.06 8.66
C LEU A 134 1.30 -14.50 9.14
N SER A 135 1.77 -14.82 10.35
CA SER A 135 1.71 -16.17 10.95
C SER A 135 0.51 -16.45 11.87
N ALA A 136 -0.33 -15.45 12.18
CA ALA A 136 -1.52 -15.65 13.02
C ALA A 136 -2.52 -16.62 12.36
N ARG A 137 -3.24 -17.40 13.19
CA ARG A 137 -4.27 -18.35 12.70
C ARG A 137 -5.54 -17.66 12.20
N HIS A 138 -5.86 -16.49 12.75
CA HIS A 138 -7.06 -15.74 12.43
C HIS A 138 -6.71 -14.26 12.29
N TYR A 139 -7.27 -13.64 11.25
CA TYR A 139 -7.16 -12.21 10.99
C TYR A 139 -8.55 -11.59 10.97
N HIS A 140 -8.68 -10.44 11.59
CA HIS A 140 -9.94 -9.68 11.62
C HIS A 140 -9.63 -8.21 11.36
N TYR A 141 -10.30 -7.62 10.39
CA TYR A 141 -10.24 -6.19 10.14
C TYR A 141 -11.60 -5.70 9.68
N GLN A 142 -11.86 -4.42 9.89
CA GLN A 142 -13.10 -3.76 9.50
C GLN A 142 -12.77 -2.43 8.84
N ILE A 143 -13.51 -2.15 7.77
CA ILE A 143 -13.49 -0.85 7.10
C ILE A 143 -14.92 -0.35 6.95
N ALA A 144 -15.11 0.96 7.08
CA ALA A 144 -16.34 1.65 6.72
C ALA A 144 -16.08 2.49 5.48
N TRP A 145 -16.90 2.32 4.44
CA TRP A 145 -16.84 3.09 3.20
C TRP A 145 -18.08 4.01 3.12
N LYS A 146 -17.84 5.30 2.92
CA LYS A 146 -18.85 6.32 2.61
C LYS A 146 -18.56 6.97 1.27
#